data_AF-A0A126R3Q2-F1
#
_entry.id   AF-A0A126R3Q2-F1
#
_cell.length_a   1.000
_cell.length_b   1.000
_cell.length_c   1.000
_cell.angle_alpha   90.00
_cell.angle_beta   90.00
_cell.angle_gamma   90.00
#
_symmetry.space_group_name_H-M   'P 1'
#
loop_
_entity.id
_entity.type
_entity.pdbx_description
1 polymer ?
#
loop_
_entity_poly.entity_id
_entity_poly.type
_entity_poly.pdbx_seq_one_letter_code
_entity_poly.pdbx_strand_id
1 'polypeptide(L)'
;MSFIDDWKEWSTTKKVLSIVAVCCIGIIVAGALIGGFSPDKNTSTITNNANDVTSNDDSNTSDADKVFTEGTYKVGSDLPAGEYKFTQTSEFGGYVERSSDSSMKLESIISNEATSEKGATVYVTVKEGEYLKIQGGELVEA
;
A
#
# COMPACT_ATOMS: atom_id res chain seq x y z
N MET A 1 -40.23 8.32 20.64
CA MET A 1 -39.47 7.05 20.75
C MET A 1 -37.99 7.38 20.69
N SER A 2 -37.17 6.80 21.57
CA SER A 2 -35.72 6.98 21.50
C SER A 2 -35.19 6.13 20.33
N PHE A 3 -34.42 6.74 19.43
CA PHE A 3 -33.78 6.05 18.30
C PHE A 3 -32.91 4.84 18.75
N ILE A 4 -32.49 4.85 20.02
CA ILE A 4 -31.72 3.78 20.65
C ILE A 4 -32.55 2.51 20.90
N ASP A 5 -33.87 2.63 21.12
CA ASP A 5 -34.73 1.50 21.46
C ASP A 5 -35.06 0.66 20.21
N ASP A 6 -35.37 1.34 19.10
CA ASP A 6 -35.63 0.71 17.79
C ASP A 6 -34.40 -0.02 17.24
N TRP A 7 -33.19 0.43 17.61
CA TRP A 7 -31.93 -0.18 17.19
C TRP A 7 -31.78 -1.61 17.71
N LYS A 8 -32.26 -1.89 18.93
CA LYS A 8 -31.98 -3.16 19.60
C LYS A 8 -32.76 -4.33 19.01
N GLU A 9 -34.00 -4.09 18.56
CA GLU A 9 -34.89 -5.11 18.01
C GLU A 9 -34.50 -5.58 16.60
N TRP A 10 -33.54 -4.90 15.96
CA TRP A 10 -33.30 -5.16 14.55
C TRP A 10 -32.43 -6.39 14.28
N SER A 11 -32.73 -7.12 13.19
CA SER A 11 -31.89 -8.24 12.74
C SER A 11 -30.57 -7.73 12.14
N THR A 12 -29.52 -8.54 12.28
CA THR A 12 -28.13 -8.19 11.96
C THR A 12 -27.97 -7.61 10.55
N THR A 13 -28.68 -8.18 9.57
CA THR A 13 -28.65 -7.73 8.17
C THR A 13 -29.08 -6.28 8.00
N LYS A 14 -30.07 -5.86 8.78
CA LYS A 14 -30.65 -4.55 8.63
C LYS A 14 -29.96 -3.50 9.52
N LYS A 15 -29.34 -3.93 10.63
CA LYS A 15 -28.36 -3.14 11.40
C LYS A 15 -27.16 -2.73 10.54
N VAL A 16 -26.59 -3.66 9.78
CA VAL A 16 -25.43 -3.40 8.91
C VAL A 16 -25.79 -2.41 7.79
N LEU A 17 -26.96 -2.56 7.16
CA LEU A 17 -27.42 -1.66 6.10
C LEU A 17 -27.59 -0.20 6.59
N SER A 18 -28.09 -0.03 7.82
CA SER A 18 -28.27 1.29 8.45
C SER A 18 -26.94 1.96 8.83
N ILE A 19 -26.00 1.20 9.37
CA ILE A 19 -24.64 1.69 9.70
C ILE A 19 -23.93 2.20 8.45
N VAL A 20 -24.00 1.43 7.35
CA VAL A 20 -23.35 1.79 6.08
C VAL A 20 -23.96 3.07 5.50
N ALA A 21 -25.29 3.24 5.55
CA ALA A 21 -25.94 4.45 5.07
C ALA A 21 -25.57 5.71 5.87
N VAL A 22 -25.45 5.61 7.20
CA VAL A 22 -25.06 6.73 8.07
C VAL A 22 -23.59 7.11 7.88
N CYS A 23 -22.68 6.14 7.67
CA CYS A 23 -21.27 6.42 7.40
C CYS A 23 -21.06 7.18 6.08
N CYS A 24 -21.85 6.88 5.04
CA CYS A 24 -21.75 7.58 3.75
C CYS A 24 -22.17 9.06 3.83
N ILE A 25 -23.08 9.41 4.75
CA ILE A 25 -23.57 10.79 4.91
C ILE A 25 -22.64 11.63 5.80
N GLY A 26 -21.92 10.99 6.74
CA GLY A 26 -20.99 11.67 7.66
C GLY A 26 -19.70 12.22 7.02
N ILE A 27 -19.41 11.89 5.75
CA ILE A 27 -18.16 12.30 5.07
C ILE A 27 -18.30 13.63 4.32
N ILE A 28 -19.51 14.19 4.15
CA ILE A 28 -19.72 15.37 3.26
C ILE A 28 -19.71 16.73 4.00
N VAL A 29 -19.63 16.80 5.33
CA VAL A 29 -19.78 18.08 6.07
C VAL A 29 -18.72 18.29 7.15
N ALA A 30 -17.44 18.38 6.78
CA ALA A 30 -16.42 19.09 7.56
C ALA A 30 -15.16 19.32 6.71
N GLY A 31 -15.11 20.45 6.00
CA GLY A 31 -13.91 20.82 5.24
C GLY A 31 -14.02 22.11 4.44
N ALA A 32 -14.89 23.04 4.85
CA ALA A 32 -14.87 24.39 4.33
C ALA A 32 -14.38 25.35 5.43
N LEU A 33 -13.30 26.06 5.11
CA LEU A 33 -12.80 27.29 5.76
C LEU A 33 -11.99 27.13 7.06
N ILE A 34 -10.67 26.91 6.97
CA ILE A 34 -9.54 27.70 7.55
C ILE A 34 -8.28 27.19 6.78
N GLY A 35 -7.51 27.93 5.99
CA GLY A 35 -6.90 29.23 6.20
C GLY A 35 -5.44 29.05 6.63
N GLY A 36 -4.49 29.11 5.67
CA GLY A 36 -3.06 29.33 5.95
C GLY A 36 -2.08 28.18 5.64
N PHE A 37 -1.81 27.91 4.35
CA PHE A 37 -0.55 27.26 3.98
C PHE A 37 0.53 28.34 3.87
N SER A 38 1.46 28.39 4.85
CA SER A 38 2.77 29.00 4.68
C SER A 38 3.78 27.87 4.47
N PRO A 39 4.60 27.88 3.41
CA PRO A 39 5.65 26.89 3.25
C PRO A 39 6.85 27.26 4.14
N ASP A 40 7.16 26.40 5.11
CA ASP A 40 8.41 26.53 5.87
C ASP A 40 9.59 26.24 4.94
N LYS A 41 10.49 27.22 4.85
CA LYS A 41 11.81 27.06 4.23
C LYS A 41 12.63 26.12 5.09
N ASN A 42 13.11 25.05 4.46
CA ASN A 42 14.22 24.21 4.90
C ASN A 42 15.31 24.98 5.68
N THR A 43 15.35 24.80 7.00
CA THR A 43 16.57 25.08 7.77
C THR A 43 17.41 23.81 7.81
N SER A 44 18.25 23.63 6.79
CA SER A 44 19.44 22.81 6.88
C SER A 44 20.63 23.72 6.66
N THR A 45 21.20 24.19 7.77
CA THR A 45 22.55 24.76 7.77
C THR A 45 23.46 23.64 8.28
N ILE A 46 24.27 23.06 7.41
CA ILE A 46 25.74 23.11 7.33
C ILE A 46 26.06 22.24 6.09
N THR A 47 26.92 22.52 5.11
CA THR A 47 27.81 23.64 4.74
C THR A 47 28.33 23.26 3.34
N ASN A 48 28.34 24.22 2.41
CA ASN A 48 29.12 24.33 1.16
C ASN A 48 29.38 23.05 0.32
N ASN A 49 28.68 22.92 -0.81
CA ASN A 49 29.28 23.17 -2.12
C ASN A 49 28.19 23.25 -3.20
N ALA A 50 28.31 24.25 -4.07
CA ALA A 50 27.47 24.42 -5.24
C ALA A 50 27.65 23.24 -6.21
N ASN A 51 26.54 22.69 -6.68
CA ASN A 51 26.26 22.47 -8.10
C ASN A 51 24.77 22.17 -8.26
N ASP A 52 24.10 23.15 -8.84
CA ASP A 52 22.85 23.02 -9.58
C ASP A 52 22.91 21.80 -10.51
N VAL A 53 22.11 20.77 -10.24
CA VAL A 53 21.55 19.89 -11.26
C VAL A 53 20.16 19.46 -10.81
N THR A 54 19.19 19.93 -11.59
CA THR A 54 17.85 19.38 -11.71
C THR A 54 17.93 17.89 -12.06
N SER A 55 17.31 17.06 -11.24
CA SER A 55 16.92 15.68 -11.58
C SER A 55 15.47 15.57 -11.09
N ASN A 56 14.41 15.61 -11.91
CA ASN A 56 14.21 14.86 -13.14
C ASN A 56 14.95 13.52 -13.10
N ASP A 57 14.65 12.74 -12.07
CA ASP A 57 14.84 11.31 -12.13
C ASP A 57 13.54 10.69 -12.63
N ASP A 58 13.33 10.90 -13.93
CA ASP A 58 12.53 10.02 -14.76
C ASP A 58 13.38 8.75 -14.95
N SER A 59 13.51 7.95 -13.88
CA SER A 59 14.16 6.65 -13.92
C SER A 59 13.21 5.64 -14.56
N ASN A 60 12.96 5.84 -15.84
CA ASN A 60 12.65 4.75 -16.76
C ASN A 60 13.97 4.04 -17.10
N THR A 61 14.58 3.42 -16.09
CA THR A 61 15.52 2.33 -16.30
C THR A 61 14.69 1.07 -16.12
N SER A 62 14.36 0.44 -17.24
CA SER A 62 13.85 -0.92 -17.27
C SER A 62 14.92 -1.84 -16.66
N ASP A 63 14.86 -1.99 -15.34
CA ASP A 63 15.68 -2.85 -14.50
C ASP A 63 15.18 -4.30 -14.62
N ALA A 64 15.09 -4.81 -15.85
CA ALA A 64 14.60 -6.17 -16.14
C ALA A 64 15.44 -7.28 -15.46
N ASP A 65 16.59 -6.93 -14.89
CA ASP A 65 17.49 -7.84 -14.17
C ASP A 65 17.46 -7.70 -12.64
N LYS A 66 16.68 -6.76 -12.08
CA LYS A 66 16.62 -6.58 -10.62
C LYS A 66 15.74 -7.66 -9.99
N VAL A 67 16.35 -8.50 -9.17
CA VAL A 67 15.67 -9.51 -8.37
C VAL A 67 15.40 -8.98 -6.97
N PHE A 68 14.14 -9.02 -6.53
CA PHE A 68 13.75 -8.65 -5.16
C PHE A 68 13.50 -9.92 -4.36
N THR A 69 14.27 -10.12 -3.29
CA THR A 69 14.17 -11.30 -2.42
C THR A 69 13.23 -11.04 -1.25
N GLU A 70 13.15 -11.98 -0.30
CA GLU A 70 12.35 -11.84 0.91
C GLU A 70 12.55 -10.49 1.64
N GLY A 71 11.44 -9.93 2.13
CA GLY A 71 11.44 -8.63 2.78
C GLY A 71 10.09 -7.91 2.68
N THR A 72 10.06 -6.69 3.19
CA THR A 72 8.95 -5.74 3.00
C THR A 72 9.49 -4.50 2.33
N TYR A 73 8.81 -4.07 1.27
CA TYR A 73 9.25 -3.00 0.39
C TYR A 73 8.15 -1.96 0.24
N LYS A 74 8.52 -0.69 0.24
CA LYS A 74 7.62 0.41 -0.11
C LYS A 74 7.67 0.67 -1.62
N VAL A 75 6.51 0.61 -2.27
CA VAL A 75 6.37 0.85 -3.70
C VAL A 75 6.49 2.35 -3.99
N GLY A 76 7.34 2.70 -4.95
CA GLY A 76 7.75 4.07 -5.26
C GLY A 76 9.03 4.54 -4.59
N SER A 77 9.62 3.71 -3.72
CA SER A 77 10.87 4.01 -3.02
C SER A 77 11.86 2.84 -3.14
N ASP A 78 11.45 1.65 -2.69
CA ASP A 78 12.33 0.49 -2.64
C ASP A 78 12.22 -0.36 -3.92
N LEU A 79 11.00 -0.43 -4.48
CA LEU A 79 10.71 -0.93 -5.83
C LEU A 79 9.80 0.03 -6.59
N PRO A 80 9.91 0.14 -7.93
CA PRO A 80 8.96 0.91 -8.72
C PRO A 80 7.58 0.24 -8.77
N ALA A 81 6.53 1.03 -8.96
CA ALA A 81 5.20 0.50 -9.26
C ALA A 81 5.22 -0.21 -10.62
N GLY A 82 4.51 -1.34 -10.75
CA GLY A 82 4.59 -2.18 -11.94
C GLY A 82 4.00 -3.57 -11.74
N GLU A 83 4.18 -4.42 -12.75
CA GLU A 83 3.85 -5.85 -12.69
C GLU A 83 5.12 -6.66 -12.45
N TYR A 84 5.02 -7.64 -11.57
CA TYR A 84 6.13 -8.50 -11.19
C TYR A 84 5.69 -9.96 -11.20
N LYS A 85 6.62 -10.84 -11.58
CA LYS A 85 6.47 -12.28 -11.46
C LYS A 85 7.15 -12.76 -10.18
N PHE A 86 6.36 -13.26 -9.24
CA PHE A 86 6.82 -14.01 -8.07
C PHE A 86 7.19 -15.43 -8.49
N THR A 87 8.29 -15.95 -7.94
CA THR A 87 8.66 -17.36 -8.05
C THR A 87 8.98 -17.90 -6.65
N GLN A 88 8.30 -18.96 -6.23
CA GLN A 88 8.62 -19.65 -4.98
C GLN A 88 9.99 -20.32 -5.09
N THR A 89 10.94 -19.92 -4.26
CA THR A 89 12.28 -20.52 -4.19
C THR A 89 12.44 -21.47 -3.01
N SER A 90 11.63 -21.28 -1.97
CA SER A 90 11.58 -22.10 -0.74
C SER A 90 10.89 -23.45 -0.96
N GLU A 91 11.28 -24.46 -0.18
CA GLU A 91 10.59 -25.76 -0.10
C GLU A 91 9.35 -25.73 0.82
N PHE A 92 9.21 -24.69 1.65
CA PHE A 92 8.18 -24.60 2.69
C PHE A 92 6.94 -23.79 2.29
N GLY A 93 6.86 -23.38 1.02
CA GLY A 93 5.84 -22.48 0.51
C GLY A 93 6.36 -21.06 0.28
N GLY A 94 5.62 -20.29 -0.49
CA GLY A 94 5.86 -18.88 -0.76
C GLY A 94 4.63 -18.03 -0.44
N TYR A 95 4.85 -16.77 -0.11
CA TYR A 95 3.80 -15.82 0.21
C TYR A 95 4.16 -14.43 -0.32
N VAL A 96 3.22 -13.81 -1.02
CA VAL A 96 3.34 -12.43 -1.49
C VAL A 96 2.09 -11.65 -1.10
N GLU A 97 2.28 -10.47 -0.51
CA GLU A 97 1.18 -9.65 0.03
C GLU A 97 1.37 -8.19 -0.35
N ARG A 98 0.28 -7.59 -0.83
CA ARG A 98 0.15 -6.15 -1.00
C ARG A 98 -0.69 -5.59 0.12
N SER A 99 -0.25 -4.48 0.68
CA SER A 99 -0.94 -3.78 1.74
C SER A 99 -0.96 -2.27 1.52
N SER A 100 -1.99 -1.62 2.05
CA SER A 100 -2.22 -0.18 1.95
C SER A 100 -1.31 0.65 2.85
N ASP A 101 -0.66 0.04 3.84
CA ASP A 101 0.22 0.74 4.76
C ASP A 101 1.36 -0.17 5.28
N SER A 102 2.29 0.40 6.04
CA SER A 102 3.48 -0.31 6.51
C SER A 102 3.21 -1.31 7.65
N SER A 103 1.97 -1.42 8.14
CA SER A 103 1.66 -2.23 9.32
C SER A 103 1.61 -3.73 9.04
N MET A 104 1.37 -4.13 7.79
CA MET A 104 1.22 -5.54 7.37
C MET A 104 0.15 -6.30 8.18
N LYS A 105 -0.86 -5.57 8.68
CA LYS A 105 -1.96 -6.15 9.43
C LYS A 105 -3.10 -6.55 8.50
N LEU A 106 -3.98 -7.44 8.97
CA LEU A 106 -5.11 -7.97 8.19
C LEU A 106 -6.00 -6.86 7.60
N GLU A 107 -6.24 -5.78 8.34
CA GLU A 107 -7.04 -4.64 7.88
C GLU A 107 -6.40 -3.84 6.74
N SER A 108 -5.08 -3.96 6.58
CA SER A 108 -4.30 -3.24 5.57
C SER A 108 -4.08 -4.08 4.29
N ILE A 109 -4.36 -5.39 4.32
CA ILE A 109 -4.12 -6.28 3.18
C ILE A 109 -5.07 -5.90 2.04
N ILE A 110 -4.49 -5.54 0.90
CA ILE A 110 -5.19 -5.30 -0.36
C ILE A 110 -5.39 -6.63 -1.09
N SER A 111 -4.33 -7.44 -1.17
CA SER A 111 -4.34 -8.76 -1.80
C SER A 111 -3.16 -9.60 -1.31
N ASN A 112 -3.33 -10.91 -1.25
CA ASN A 112 -2.24 -11.84 -1.00
C ASN A 112 -2.37 -13.09 -1.86
N GLU A 113 -1.27 -13.81 -2.03
CA GLU A 113 -1.23 -15.12 -2.67
C GLU A 113 -0.26 -16.03 -1.92
N ALA A 114 -0.62 -17.30 -1.80
CA ALA A 114 0.19 -18.32 -1.16
C ALA A 114 0.47 -19.46 -2.14
N THR A 115 1.71 -19.93 -2.15
CA THR A 115 2.19 -21.01 -3.01
C THR A 115 2.72 -22.13 -2.14
N SER A 116 2.51 -23.37 -2.59
CA SER A 116 2.92 -24.58 -1.85
C SER A 116 3.93 -25.43 -2.61
N GLU A 117 4.11 -25.18 -3.91
CA GLU A 117 5.01 -25.95 -4.78
C GLU A 117 6.21 -25.09 -5.16
N LYS A 118 7.42 -25.60 -4.91
CA LYS A 118 8.65 -24.90 -5.30
C LYS A 118 8.65 -24.65 -6.81
N GLY A 119 8.95 -23.41 -7.19
CA GLY A 119 8.91 -22.96 -8.57
C GLY A 119 7.53 -22.51 -9.05
N ALA A 120 6.48 -22.57 -8.20
CA ALA A 120 5.19 -21.95 -8.50
C ALA A 120 5.37 -20.45 -8.72
N THR A 121 4.63 -19.91 -9.69
CA THR A 121 4.72 -18.50 -10.08
C THR A 121 3.38 -17.79 -9.95
N VAL A 122 3.42 -16.52 -9.55
CA VAL A 122 2.26 -15.64 -9.41
C VAL A 122 2.61 -14.28 -10.01
N TYR A 123 1.68 -13.63 -10.71
CA TYR A 123 1.86 -12.25 -11.16
C TYR A 123 1.22 -11.29 -10.17
N VAL A 124 1.95 -10.25 -9.79
CA VAL A 124 1.56 -9.26 -8.79
C VAL A 124 1.75 -7.86 -9.36
N THR A 125 0.66 -7.11 -9.47
CA THR A 125 0.71 -5.69 -9.84
C THR A 125 0.71 -4.83 -8.59
N VAL A 126 1.73 -3.99 -8.40
CA VAL A 126 1.87 -3.08 -7.27
C VAL A 126 1.71 -1.62 -7.69
N LYS A 127 1.14 -0.79 -6.80
CA LYS A 127 0.88 0.64 -7.06
C LYS A 127 1.68 1.51 -6.11
N GLU A 128 2.01 2.73 -6.58
CA GLU A 128 2.68 3.77 -5.80
C GLU A 128 2.07 3.93 -4.41
N GLY A 129 2.91 3.93 -3.37
CA GLY A 129 2.50 4.10 -1.98
C GLY A 129 2.02 2.83 -1.27
N GLU A 130 1.82 1.71 -1.98
CA GLU A 130 1.57 0.41 -1.37
C GLU A 130 2.84 -0.16 -0.73
N TYR A 131 2.65 -1.20 0.07
CA TYR A 131 3.72 -1.99 0.65
C TYR A 131 3.61 -3.44 0.17
N LEU A 132 4.74 -4.02 -0.20
CA LEU A 132 4.83 -5.38 -0.73
C LEU A 132 5.68 -6.24 0.20
N LYS A 133 5.13 -7.37 0.63
CA LYS A 133 5.84 -8.36 1.44
C LYS A 133 6.11 -9.61 0.60
N ILE A 134 7.34 -10.12 0.68
CA ILE A 134 7.81 -11.32 -0.01
C ILE A 134 8.33 -12.29 1.04
N GLN A 135 7.87 -13.54 1.01
CA GLN A 135 8.38 -14.64 1.83
C GLN A 135 8.47 -15.91 0.97
N GLY A 136 9.53 -16.69 1.14
CA GLY A 136 9.71 -17.98 0.47
C GLY A 136 9.92 -17.90 -1.05
N GLY A 137 10.30 -16.74 -1.57
CA GLY A 137 10.46 -16.53 -3.01
C GLY A 137 11.12 -15.22 -3.38
N GLU A 138 11.08 -14.93 -4.67
CA GLU A 138 11.67 -13.74 -5.28
C GLU A 138 10.73 -13.13 -6.33
N LEU A 139 10.88 -11.83 -6.59
CA LEU A 139 10.18 -11.12 -7.67
C LEU A 139 11.17 -10.63 -8.72
N VAL A 140 10.72 -10.69 -9.97
CA VAL A 140 11.37 -10.05 -11.14
C VAL A 140 10.29 -9.26 -11.89
N GLU A 141 10.64 -8.12 -12.48
CA GLU A 141 9.74 -7.34 -13.33
C GLU A 141 9.20 -8.22 -14.48
N ALA A 142 7.92 -8.09 -14.80
CA ALA A 142 7.20 -8.96 -15.75
C ALA A 142 7.12 -8.38 -17.17
#